data_AF-A0A6I3F4L8-F1
#
_entry.id   AF-A0A6I3F4L8-F1
#
_cell.length_a   1.000
_cell.length_b   1.000
_cell.length_c   1.000
_cell.angle_alpha   90.00
_cell.angle_beta   90.00
_cell.angle_gamma   90.00
#
_symmetry.space_group_name_H-M   'P 1'
#
loop_
_entity.id
_entity.type
_entity.pdbx_description
1 polymer ?
#
loop_
_entity_poly.entity_id
_entity_poly.type
_entity_poly.pdbx_seq_one_letter_code
_entity_poly.pdbx_strand_id
1 'polypeptide(L)'
;MPTTVCHSVPSRCPLAVRLQREWLALSQRRAVVRRAQNWGLGLSFSSLDDLLAATGHRAVGATAPVEELPAEVVLAALVRAARTDDLAARVLLQRLLPGLVAAARRWERRHGTATDAFDEVVAAAWVVVREYPYERRPHHLVANLLRDAEYHAFIRPRRRLVVHVPVATDRLDRPVDHERLDPLRELADVVACTPLLTAHEHELLVLLLSGRTTLDIAAELHVSERTVRAHRESMVGRMREAIAA
;
A
#
# COMPACT_ATOMS: atom_id res chain seq x y z
N MET A 1 24.00 -4.06 37.17
CA MET A 1 23.20 -3.47 36.07
C MET A 1 22.38 -4.60 35.47
N PRO A 2 21.07 -4.71 35.74
CA PRO A 2 20.27 -5.77 35.15
C PRO A 2 19.87 -5.36 33.73
N THR A 3 20.33 -6.13 32.75
CA THR A 3 19.88 -6.04 31.36
C THR A 3 18.46 -6.59 31.30
N THR A 4 17.46 -5.71 31.28
CA THR A 4 16.07 -6.11 31.02
C THR A 4 15.97 -6.53 29.55
N VAL A 5 16.09 -7.84 29.31
CA VAL A 5 15.67 -8.46 28.06
C VAL A 5 14.14 -8.36 28.03
N CYS A 6 13.62 -7.34 27.36
CA CYS A 6 12.22 -7.28 26.99
C CYS A 6 11.93 -8.43 26.03
N HIS A 7 11.47 -9.56 26.55
CA HIS A 7 10.83 -10.58 25.74
C HIS A 7 9.55 -9.98 25.16
N SER A 8 9.62 -9.46 23.94
CA SER A 8 8.44 -9.13 23.16
C SER A 8 7.66 -10.42 22.94
N VAL A 9 6.55 -10.58 23.64
CA VAL A 9 5.59 -11.65 23.37
C VAL A 9 5.17 -11.49 21.90
N PRO A 10 5.40 -12.48 21.02
CA PRO A 10 4.98 -12.38 19.63
C PRO A 10 3.45 -12.32 19.62
N SER A 11 2.91 -11.12 19.40
CA SER A 11 1.50 -10.95 19.08
C SER A 11 1.25 -11.77 17.83
N ARG A 12 0.49 -12.87 17.95
CA ARG A 12 0.16 -13.72 16.80
C ARG A 12 -0.62 -12.86 15.80
N CYS A 13 0.04 -12.50 14.70
CA CYS A 13 -0.43 -11.63 13.61
C CYS A 13 -0.70 -10.14 14.00
N PRO A 14 0.34 -9.30 14.19
CA PRO A 14 0.19 -7.86 14.44
C PRO A 14 -0.63 -7.15 13.36
N LEU A 15 -0.48 -7.57 12.10
CA LEU A 15 -1.24 -7.04 10.97
C LEU A 15 -2.75 -7.28 11.10
N ALA A 16 -3.18 -8.45 11.59
CA ALA A 16 -4.61 -8.76 11.75
C ALA A 16 -5.27 -7.80 12.76
N VAL A 17 -4.57 -7.51 13.86
CA VAL A 17 -5.02 -6.56 14.89
C VAL A 17 -5.10 -5.15 14.33
N ARG A 18 -4.10 -4.73 13.54
CA ARG A 18 -4.07 -3.41 12.88
C ARG A 18 -5.24 -3.26 11.91
N LEU A 19 -5.46 -4.23 11.03
CA LEU A 19 -6.58 -4.22 10.08
C LEU A 19 -7.92 -4.17 10.80
N GLN A 20 -8.08 -4.93 11.89
CA GLN A 20 -9.32 -4.89 12.66
C GLN A 20 -9.55 -3.52 13.33
N ARG A 21 -8.51 -2.93 13.92
CA ARG A 21 -8.61 -1.59 14.53
C ARG A 21 -8.95 -0.52 13.51
N GLU A 22 -8.27 -0.55 12.37
CA GLU A 22 -8.55 0.35 11.25
C GLU A 22 -10.00 0.19 10.76
N TRP A 23 -10.48 -1.06 10.60
CA TRP A 23 -11.86 -1.33 10.17
C TRP A 23 -12.88 -0.71 11.12
N LEU A 24 -12.71 -0.91 12.43
CA LEU A 24 -13.57 -0.32 13.47
C LEU A 24 -13.57 1.22 13.40
N ALA A 25 -12.43 1.83 13.06
CA ALA A 25 -12.35 3.27 12.86
C ALA A 25 -13.03 3.74 11.56
N LEU A 26 -13.05 2.92 10.51
CA LEU A 26 -13.61 3.29 9.20
C LEU A 26 -15.10 3.00 9.06
N SER A 27 -15.62 1.92 9.66
CA SER A 27 -16.90 1.33 9.25
C SER A 27 -18.12 2.25 9.42
N GLN A 28 -18.07 3.15 10.39
CA GLN A 28 -19.13 4.11 10.72
C GLN A 28 -18.81 5.56 10.31
N ARG A 29 -17.64 5.83 9.71
CA ARG A 29 -17.24 7.20 9.35
C ARG A 29 -18.05 7.70 8.15
N ARG A 30 -18.89 8.72 8.37
CA ARG A 30 -19.77 9.30 7.34
C ARG A 30 -19.04 9.67 6.03
N ALA A 31 -17.85 10.26 6.11
CA ALA A 31 -17.09 10.62 4.90
C ALA A 31 -16.68 9.39 4.07
N VAL A 32 -16.35 8.28 4.75
CA VAL A 32 -15.95 7.00 4.15
C VAL A 32 -17.18 6.32 3.53
N VAL A 33 -18.31 6.30 4.25
CA VAL A 33 -19.58 5.76 3.75
C VAL A 33 -20.06 6.53 2.52
N ARG A 34 -20.01 7.87 2.51
CA ARG A 34 -20.35 8.68 1.33
C ARG A 34 -19.46 8.37 0.13
N ARG A 35 -18.15 8.17 0.35
CA ARG A 35 -17.24 7.74 -0.72
C ARG A 35 -17.66 6.39 -1.30
N ALA A 36 -18.01 5.44 -0.44
CA ALA A 36 -18.46 4.11 -0.86
C ALA A 36 -19.80 4.16 -1.63
N GLN A 37 -20.71 5.07 -1.27
CA GLN A 37 -21.98 5.26 -1.97
C GLN A 37 -21.78 5.71 -3.43
N ASN A 38 -20.67 6.37 -3.75
CA ASN A 38 -20.36 6.84 -5.11
C ASN A 38 -19.90 5.72 -6.07
N TRP A 39 -19.72 4.49 -5.58
CA TRP A 39 -19.30 3.37 -6.45
C TRP A 39 -20.43 2.80 -7.32
N GLY A 40 -21.67 3.25 -7.13
CA GLY A 40 -22.80 2.80 -7.96
C GLY A 40 -23.17 1.34 -7.72
N LEU A 41 -23.14 0.87 -6.46
CA LEU A 41 -23.40 -0.52 -6.11
C LEU A 41 -24.87 -0.95 -6.25
N GLY A 42 -25.79 0.01 -6.45
CA GLY A 42 -27.22 -0.26 -6.60
C GLY A 42 -27.94 -0.66 -5.30
N LEU A 43 -27.31 -0.43 -4.14
CA LEU A 43 -27.91 -0.63 -2.83
C LEU A 43 -27.68 0.58 -1.93
N SER A 44 -28.61 0.81 -1.01
CA SER A 44 -28.46 1.78 0.07
C SER A 44 -27.88 1.11 1.32
N PHE A 45 -26.91 1.78 1.96
CA PHE A 45 -26.27 1.31 3.19
C PHE A 45 -25.82 2.48 4.07
N SER A 46 -25.86 2.27 5.39
CA SER A 46 -25.53 3.29 6.40
C SER A 46 -24.14 3.11 6.99
N SER A 47 -23.58 1.91 6.87
CA SER A 47 -22.23 1.56 7.32
C SER A 47 -21.49 0.65 6.33
N LEU A 48 -20.17 0.56 6.44
CA LEU A 48 -19.41 -0.44 5.69
C LEU A 48 -19.71 -1.87 6.16
N ASP A 49 -20.20 -2.05 7.39
CA ASP A 49 -20.61 -3.36 7.90
C ASP A 49 -21.89 -3.85 7.20
N ASP A 50 -22.83 -2.95 6.88
CA ASP A 50 -24.01 -3.24 6.06
C ASP A 50 -23.60 -3.67 4.66
N LEU A 51 -22.65 -2.94 4.04
CA LEU A 51 -22.10 -3.27 2.74
C LEU A 51 -21.39 -4.64 2.77
N LEU A 52 -20.60 -4.89 3.80
CA LEU A 52 -19.93 -6.18 3.99
C LEU A 52 -20.98 -7.31 4.11
N ALA A 53 -22.05 -7.10 4.88
CA ALA A 53 -23.17 -8.03 4.97
C ALA A 53 -23.84 -8.30 3.62
N ALA A 54 -24.05 -7.27 2.80
CA ALA A 54 -24.60 -7.38 1.46
C ALA A 54 -23.73 -8.25 0.52
N THR A 55 -22.42 -8.37 0.77
CA THR A 55 -21.54 -9.33 0.05
C THR A 55 -21.65 -10.79 0.52
N GLY A 56 -22.67 -11.10 1.31
CA GLY A 56 -22.88 -12.42 1.91
C GLY A 56 -21.92 -12.72 3.06
N HIS A 57 -21.28 -11.71 3.64
CA HIS A 57 -20.49 -11.85 4.86
C HIS A 57 -21.40 -11.72 6.08
N ARG A 58 -21.82 -12.84 6.67
CA ARG A 58 -22.59 -12.75 7.91
C ARG A 58 -21.66 -12.45 9.09
N ALA A 59 -21.59 -11.17 9.48
CA ALA A 59 -21.10 -10.78 10.79
C ALA A 59 -22.15 -11.11 11.86
N VAL A 60 -21.70 -11.41 13.08
CA VAL A 60 -22.60 -11.60 14.22
C VAL A 60 -23.27 -10.26 14.54
N GLY A 61 -24.58 -10.16 14.35
CA GLY A 61 -25.38 -8.98 14.68
C GLY A 61 -25.72 -8.03 13.52
N ALA A 62 -25.38 -8.36 12.26
CA ALA A 62 -25.78 -7.55 11.12
C ALA A 62 -27.28 -7.73 10.81
N THR A 63 -28.03 -6.63 10.78
CA THR A 63 -29.40 -6.58 10.25
C THR A 63 -29.36 -6.67 8.74
N ALA A 64 -30.24 -7.49 8.14
CA ALA A 64 -30.31 -7.63 6.69
C ALA A 64 -30.60 -6.26 6.01
N PRO A 65 -29.92 -5.91 4.91
CA PRO A 65 -30.23 -4.70 4.14
C PRO A 65 -31.67 -4.75 3.60
N VAL A 66 -32.29 -3.58 3.49
CA VAL A 66 -33.72 -3.40 3.13
C VAL A 66 -34.00 -3.65 1.63
N GLU A 67 -32.96 -3.68 0.79
CA GLU A 67 -33.04 -3.96 -0.64
C GLU A 67 -32.04 -5.07 -1.01
N GLU A 68 -32.50 -6.32 -1.10
CA GLU A 68 -31.63 -7.48 -1.30
C GLU A 68 -31.24 -7.65 -2.79
N LEU A 69 -30.20 -6.93 -3.22
CA LEU A 69 -29.44 -7.37 -4.39
C LEU A 69 -28.74 -8.71 -4.08
N PRO A 70 -28.65 -9.64 -5.04
CA PRO A 70 -27.87 -10.86 -4.84
C PRO A 70 -26.43 -10.53 -4.47
N ALA A 71 -25.88 -11.21 -3.45
CA ALA A 71 -24.53 -10.95 -2.94
C ALA A 71 -23.44 -10.99 -4.03
N GLU A 72 -23.62 -11.81 -5.06
CA GLU A 72 -22.70 -11.89 -6.20
C GLU A 72 -22.70 -10.61 -7.05
N VAL A 73 -23.84 -9.95 -7.20
CA VAL A 73 -23.96 -8.68 -7.93
C VAL A 73 -23.20 -7.58 -7.18
N VAL A 74 -23.38 -7.52 -5.86
CA VAL A 74 -22.67 -6.58 -4.98
C VAL A 74 -21.16 -6.84 -5.03
N LEU A 75 -20.74 -8.10 -4.92
CA LEU A 75 -19.33 -8.49 -5.05
C LEU A 75 -18.74 -8.11 -6.40
N ALA A 76 -19.49 -8.33 -7.49
CA ALA A 76 -19.04 -7.97 -8.84
C ALA A 76 -18.82 -6.46 -8.98
N ALA A 77 -19.76 -5.64 -8.52
CA ALA A 77 -19.63 -4.20 -8.54
C ALA A 77 -18.45 -3.72 -7.67
N LEU A 78 -18.28 -4.31 -6.49
CA LEU A 78 -17.19 -3.99 -5.58
C LEU A 78 -15.81 -4.37 -6.14
N VAL A 79 -15.69 -5.52 -6.82
CA VAL A 79 -14.45 -5.93 -7.52
C VAL A 79 -14.07 -4.94 -8.61
N ARG A 80 -15.04 -4.41 -9.36
CA ARG A 80 -14.76 -3.38 -10.38
C ARG A 80 -14.28 -2.08 -9.74
N ALA A 81 -14.95 -1.63 -8.68
CA ALA A 81 -14.55 -0.42 -7.95
C ALA A 81 -13.14 -0.56 -7.35
N ALA A 82 -12.82 -1.72 -6.78
CA ALA A 82 -11.53 -2.00 -6.15
C ALA A 82 -10.31 -1.88 -7.08
N ARG A 83 -10.49 -1.94 -8.40
CA ARG A 83 -9.38 -1.70 -9.34
C ARG A 83 -8.76 -0.31 -9.17
N THR A 84 -9.58 0.69 -8.87
CA THR A 84 -9.17 2.11 -8.82
C THR A 84 -9.36 2.75 -7.46
N ASP A 85 -10.21 2.19 -6.59
CA ASP A 85 -10.49 2.73 -5.26
C ASP A 85 -9.92 1.83 -4.14
N ASP A 86 -8.98 2.38 -3.37
CA ASP A 86 -8.32 1.69 -2.26
C ASP A 86 -9.30 1.26 -1.15
N LEU A 87 -10.34 2.04 -0.91
CA LEU A 87 -11.35 1.73 0.11
C LEU A 87 -12.21 0.54 -0.36
N ALA A 88 -12.56 0.46 -1.65
CA ALA A 88 -13.26 -0.71 -2.19
C ALA A 88 -12.40 -1.98 -2.10
N ALA A 89 -11.11 -1.88 -2.42
CA ALA A 89 -10.16 -2.97 -2.23
C ALA A 89 -10.05 -3.38 -0.75
N ARG A 90 -10.08 -2.42 0.17
CA ARG A 90 -10.04 -2.65 1.61
C ARG A 90 -11.29 -3.35 2.15
N VAL A 91 -12.48 -3.04 1.62
CA VAL A 91 -13.74 -3.75 1.94
C VAL A 91 -13.67 -5.20 1.45
N LEU A 92 -13.18 -5.45 0.23
CA LEU A 92 -12.93 -6.81 -0.24
C LEU A 92 -11.91 -7.54 0.62
N LEU A 93 -10.82 -6.87 1.01
CA LEU A 93 -9.85 -7.48 1.90
C LEU A 93 -10.50 -7.91 3.21
N GLN A 94 -11.34 -7.06 3.82
CA GLN A 94 -12.12 -7.40 5.02
C GLN A 94 -12.99 -8.64 4.80
N ARG A 95 -13.65 -8.71 3.63
CA ARG A 95 -14.48 -9.86 3.23
C ARG A 95 -13.70 -11.17 3.12
N LEU A 96 -12.44 -11.09 2.70
CA LEU A 96 -11.55 -12.23 2.50
C LEU A 96 -10.82 -12.66 3.78
N LEU A 97 -10.69 -11.77 4.78
CA LEU A 97 -9.88 -12.00 6.00
C LEU A 97 -10.10 -13.37 6.65
N PRO A 98 -11.33 -13.86 6.91
CA PRO A 98 -11.50 -15.19 7.53
C PRO A 98 -10.89 -16.32 6.69
N GLY A 99 -11.03 -16.23 5.37
CA GLY A 99 -10.44 -17.19 4.43
C GLY A 99 -8.92 -17.12 4.40
N LEU A 100 -8.36 -15.90 4.42
CA LEU A 100 -6.92 -15.65 4.46
C LEU A 100 -6.28 -16.16 5.77
N VAL A 101 -6.92 -15.93 6.92
CA VAL A 101 -6.49 -16.49 8.22
C VAL A 101 -6.49 -18.02 8.16
N ALA A 102 -7.53 -18.62 7.61
CA ALA A 102 -7.61 -20.07 7.46
C ALA A 102 -6.52 -20.60 6.52
N ALA A 103 -6.21 -19.89 5.43
CA ALA A 103 -5.15 -20.23 4.49
C ALA A 103 -3.75 -20.18 5.14
N ALA A 104 -3.43 -19.09 5.83
CA ALA A 104 -2.17 -18.93 6.55
C ALA A 104 -1.96 -20.04 7.59
N ARG A 105 -2.97 -20.32 8.42
CA ARG A 105 -2.91 -21.43 9.40
C ARG A 105 -2.73 -22.80 8.74
N ARG A 106 -3.41 -23.04 7.61
CA ARG A 106 -3.24 -24.28 6.84
C ARG A 106 -1.83 -24.40 6.27
N TRP A 107 -1.21 -23.28 5.90
CA TRP A 107 0.14 -23.24 5.37
C TRP A 107 1.19 -23.51 6.46
N GLU A 108 1.10 -22.79 7.58
CA GLU A 108 1.98 -22.92 8.75
C GLU A 108 2.01 -24.36 9.27
N ARG A 109 0.85 -25.01 9.37
CA ARG A 109 0.77 -26.42 9.80
C ARG A 109 1.50 -27.39 8.87
N ARG A 110 1.64 -27.08 7.58
CA ARG A 110 2.25 -27.97 6.58
C ARG A 110 3.74 -27.72 6.36
N HIS A 111 4.20 -26.49 6.55
CA HIS A 111 5.56 -26.07 6.20
C HIS A 111 6.37 -25.53 7.39
N GLY A 112 5.81 -25.61 8.61
CA GLY A 112 6.39 -25.02 9.81
C GLY A 112 5.98 -23.56 9.99
N THR A 113 6.29 -23.02 11.17
CA THR A 113 6.04 -21.62 11.54
C THR A 113 6.99 -20.70 10.80
N ALA A 114 6.66 -20.33 9.57
CA ALA A 114 7.18 -19.11 8.97
C ALA A 114 6.46 -17.92 9.63
N THR A 115 7.21 -16.98 10.18
CA THR A 115 6.71 -15.90 11.06
C THR A 115 5.66 -15.00 10.40
N ASP A 116 5.54 -15.01 9.07
CA ASP A 116 4.79 -13.98 8.34
C ASP A 116 3.77 -14.55 7.32
N ALA A 117 3.37 -15.82 7.44
CA ALA A 117 2.47 -16.45 6.45
C ALA A 117 1.12 -15.71 6.27
N PHE A 118 0.60 -15.13 7.34
CA PHE A 118 -0.58 -14.28 7.28
C PHE A 118 -0.31 -12.97 6.54
N ASP A 119 0.83 -12.33 6.81
CA ASP A 119 1.21 -11.05 6.23
C ASP A 119 1.45 -11.20 4.71
N GLU A 120 2.13 -12.28 4.32
CA GLU A 120 2.36 -12.64 2.92
C GLU A 120 1.06 -12.86 2.14
N VAL A 121 0.11 -13.61 2.71
CA VAL A 121 -1.16 -13.88 2.02
C VAL A 121 -2.07 -12.66 1.97
N VAL A 122 -2.01 -11.76 2.96
CA VAL A 122 -2.72 -10.48 2.93
C VAL A 122 -2.12 -9.55 1.87
N ALA A 123 -0.80 -9.45 1.80
CA ALA A 123 -0.11 -8.65 0.78
C ALA A 123 -0.45 -9.16 -0.64
N ALA A 124 -0.39 -10.48 -0.86
CA ALA A 124 -0.79 -11.09 -2.12
C ALA A 124 -2.28 -10.83 -2.44
N ALA A 125 -3.17 -10.93 -1.43
CA ALA A 125 -4.59 -10.67 -1.61
C ALA A 125 -4.87 -9.23 -2.05
N TRP A 126 -4.14 -8.24 -1.52
CA TRP A 126 -4.25 -6.85 -1.97
C TRP A 126 -3.98 -6.72 -3.47
N VAL A 127 -2.84 -7.25 -3.93
CA VAL A 127 -2.47 -7.21 -5.36
C VAL A 127 -3.50 -7.95 -6.22
N VAL A 128 -3.91 -9.15 -5.79
CA VAL A 128 -4.91 -9.96 -6.49
C VAL A 128 -6.23 -9.22 -6.62
N VAL A 129 -6.71 -8.54 -5.58
CA VAL A 129 -7.94 -7.74 -5.63
C VAL A 129 -7.83 -6.59 -6.64
N ARG A 130 -6.69 -5.90 -6.68
CA ARG A 130 -6.46 -4.76 -7.60
C ARG A 130 -6.38 -5.17 -9.06
N GLU A 131 -5.79 -6.32 -9.32
CA GLU A 131 -5.49 -6.81 -10.68
C GLU A 131 -6.48 -7.87 -11.17
N TYR A 132 -7.51 -8.20 -10.37
CA TYR A 132 -8.42 -9.30 -10.68
C TYR A 132 -9.11 -9.11 -12.05
N PRO A 133 -8.95 -10.06 -12.99
CA PRO A 133 -9.52 -9.94 -14.33
C PRO A 133 -11.00 -10.35 -14.34
N TYR A 134 -11.84 -9.51 -13.73
CA TYR A 134 -13.28 -9.77 -13.55
C TYR A 134 -13.98 -10.18 -14.86
N GLU A 135 -13.65 -9.53 -15.97
CA GLU A 135 -14.26 -9.76 -17.28
C GLU A 135 -14.02 -11.19 -17.78
N ARG A 136 -12.93 -11.83 -17.36
CA ARG A 136 -12.59 -13.21 -17.72
C ARG A 136 -13.09 -14.25 -16.72
N ARG A 137 -13.36 -13.85 -15.47
CA ARG A 137 -13.72 -14.75 -14.36
C ARG A 137 -14.80 -14.11 -13.47
N PRO A 138 -16.04 -13.94 -13.96
CA PRO A 138 -17.06 -13.18 -13.23
C PRO A 138 -17.75 -13.95 -12.09
N HIS A 139 -17.56 -15.27 -12.01
CA HIS A 139 -18.23 -16.15 -11.04
C HIS A 139 -17.30 -16.61 -9.91
N HIS A 140 -17.90 -17.04 -8.79
CA HIS A 140 -17.18 -17.57 -7.62
C HIS A 140 -16.06 -16.63 -7.11
N LEU A 141 -16.31 -15.32 -7.14
CA LEU A 141 -15.31 -14.27 -6.94
C LEU A 141 -14.49 -14.48 -5.66
N VAL A 142 -15.14 -14.69 -4.50
CA VAL A 142 -14.45 -14.90 -3.22
C VAL A 142 -13.52 -16.12 -3.27
N ALA A 143 -14.00 -17.25 -3.80
CA ALA A 143 -13.20 -18.48 -3.88
C ALA A 143 -12.01 -18.31 -4.84
N ASN A 144 -12.20 -17.62 -5.97
CA ASN A 144 -11.14 -17.35 -6.92
C ASN A 144 -10.09 -16.38 -6.36
N LEU A 145 -10.52 -15.29 -5.71
CA LEU A 145 -9.62 -14.33 -5.06
C LEU A 145 -8.79 -15.00 -3.95
N LEU A 146 -9.39 -15.85 -3.12
CA LEU A 146 -8.66 -16.61 -2.10
C LEU A 146 -7.65 -17.58 -2.73
N ARG A 147 -8.05 -18.31 -3.77
CA ARG A 147 -7.17 -19.25 -4.48
C ARG A 147 -5.98 -18.53 -5.11
N ASP A 148 -6.23 -17.40 -5.76
CA ASP A 148 -5.19 -16.61 -6.41
C ASP A 148 -4.26 -16.00 -5.36
N ALA A 149 -4.79 -15.46 -4.25
CA ALA A 149 -3.98 -14.97 -3.13
C ALA A 149 -3.06 -16.05 -2.55
N GLU A 150 -3.59 -17.25 -2.29
CA GLU A 150 -2.79 -18.41 -1.83
C GLU A 150 -1.70 -18.79 -2.84
N TYR A 151 -2.03 -18.83 -4.14
CA TYR A 151 -1.07 -19.13 -5.18
C TYR A 151 0.07 -18.09 -5.22
N HIS A 152 -0.28 -16.81 -5.18
CA HIS A 152 0.68 -15.71 -5.25
C HIS A 152 1.57 -15.60 -4.00
N ALA A 153 1.02 -15.87 -2.82
CA ALA A 153 1.77 -15.82 -1.56
C ALA A 153 2.70 -17.03 -1.38
N PHE A 154 2.22 -18.24 -1.73
CA PHE A 154 2.84 -19.47 -1.24
C PHE A 154 3.44 -20.35 -2.34
N ILE A 155 2.91 -20.28 -3.56
CA ILE A 155 3.29 -21.18 -4.67
C ILE A 155 4.19 -20.47 -5.67
N ARG A 156 3.82 -19.26 -6.12
CA ARG A 156 4.54 -18.49 -7.14
C ARG A 156 5.97 -18.11 -6.71
N PRO A 157 6.24 -17.64 -5.49
CA PRO A 157 7.60 -17.27 -5.08
C PRO A 157 8.54 -18.47 -5.09
N ARG A 158 8.06 -19.65 -4.67
CA ARG A 158 8.82 -20.91 -4.73
C ARG A 158 9.20 -21.35 -6.15
N ARG A 159 8.55 -20.79 -7.19
CA ARG A 159 8.81 -21.11 -8.60
C ARG A 159 9.66 -20.05 -9.32
N ARG A 160 9.99 -18.92 -8.70
CA ARG A 160 10.82 -17.85 -9.29
C ARG A 160 12.12 -17.69 -8.51
N LEU A 161 13.24 -17.54 -9.21
CA LEU A 161 14.58 -17.25 -8.67
C LEU A 161 14.74 -15.80 -8.14
N VAL A 162 13.65 -15.07 -7.89
CA VAL A 162 13.68 -13.71 -7.35
C VAL A 162 13.43 -13.78 -5.86
N VAL A 163 14.45 -13.45 -5.07
CA VAL A 163 14.36 -13.40 -3.60
C VAL A 163 13.67 -12.11 -3.21
N HIS A 164 12.43 -12.20 -2.75
CA HIS A 164 11.79 -11.12 -2.02
C HIS A 164 12.22 -11.22 -0.55
N VAL A 165 12.77 -10.15 0.00
CA VAL A 165 13.11 -10.07 1.43
C VAL A 165 11.89 -9.45 2.14
N PRO A 166 11.11 -10.22 2.91
CA PRO A 166 10.00 -9.67 3.66
C PRO A 166 10.52 -8.67 4.68
N VAL A 167 9.86 -7.52 4.76
CA VAL A 167 10.15 -6.47 5.74
C VAL A 167 9.05 -6.53 6.79
N ALA A 168 9.43 -6.53 8.06
CA ALA A 168 8.50 -6.62 9.17
C ALA A 168 7.43 -5.52 9.09
N THR A 169 6.17 -5.92 9.25
CA THR A 169 4.99 -5.07 9.03
C THR A 169 4.88 -3.90 10.02
N ASP A 170 5.49 -4.04 11.20
CA ASP A 170 5.61 -2.99 12.22
C ASP A 170 6.53 -1.84 11.78
N ARG A 171 7.37 -2.03 10.76
CA ARG A 171 8.24 -0.99 10.22
C ARG A 171 7.46 0.18 9.61
N LEU A 172 6.20 -0.03 9.20
CA LEU A 172 5.29 1.02 8.74
C LEU A 172 4.68 1.83 9.91
N ASP A 173 4.62 1.25 11.12
CA ASP A 173 4.09 1.92 12.32
C ASP A 173 5.18 2.65 13.10
N ARG A 174 6.43 2.23 12.91
CA ARG A 174 7.55 3.00 13.42
C ARG A 174 7.51 4.34 12.67
N PRO A 175 7.48 5.49 13.38
CA PRO A 175 7.82 6.74 12.73
C PRO A 175 9.12 6.45 12.01
N VAL A 176 9.17 6.78 10.72
CA VAL A 176 10.46 6.80 10.02
C VAL A 176 11.29 7.72 10.89
N ASP A 177 12.30 7.17 11.56
CA ASP A 177 13.37 8.01 12.07
C ASP A 177 13.92 8.62 10.79
N HIS A 178 13.44 9.82 10.48
CA HIS A 178 14.24 10.77 9.78
C HIS A 178 15.43 10.93 10.73
N GLU A 179 16.46 10.09 10.58
CA GLU A 179 17.82 10.60 10.73
C GLU A 179 17.74 11.92 9.99
N ARG A 180 17.72 13.03 10.74
CA ARG A 180 17.43 14.36 10.20
C ARG A 180 18.25 14.48 8.95
N LEU A 181 17.61 14.29 7.79
CA LEU A 181 18.28 14.51 6.53
C LEU A 181 18.67 15.96 6.64
N ASP A 182 19.92 16.24 6.28
CA ASP A 182 20.40 17.61 6.15
C ASP A 182 19.26 18.42 5.50
N PRO A 183 18.73 19.49 6.13
CA PRO A 183 17.62 20.25 5.59
C PRO A 183 17.84 20.69 4.13
N LEU A 184 19.10 20.81 3.70
CA LEU A 184 19.45 21.02 2.30
C LEU A 184 19.09 19.82 1.40
N ARG A 185 19.31 18.57 1.83
CA ARG A 185 18.89 17.36 1.10
C ARG A 185 17.39 17.21 1.01
N GLU A 186 16.67 17.47 2.09
CA GLU A 186 15.20 17.41 2.07
C GLU A 186 14.63 18.44 1.08
N LEU A 187 15.18 19.66 1.07
CA LEU A 187 14.85 20.67 0.07
C LEU A 187 15.21 20.20 -1.36
N ALA A 188 16.35 19.53 -1.53
CA ALA A 188 16.76 18.94 -2.81
C ALA A 188 15.72 17.95 -3.34
N ASP A 189 15.29 17.02 -2.49
CA ASP A 189 14.36 15.95 -2.84
C ASP A 189 12.97 16.52 -3.16
N VAL A 190 12.50 17.51 -2.39
CA VAL A 190 11.24 18.20 -2.67
C VAL A 190 11.29 18.92 -4.01
N VAL A 191 12.40 19.59 -4.32
CA VAL A 191 12.61 20.24 -5.62
C VAL A 191 12.76 19.20 -6.74
N ALA A 192 13.37 18.04 -6.48
CA ALA A 192 13.56 16.95 -7.43
C ALA A 192 12.25 16.27 -7.85
N CYS A 193 11.27 16.20 -6.94
CA CYS A 193 9.95 15.67 -7.24
C CYS A 193 9.08 16.63 -8.08
N THR A 194 9.58 17.82 -8.41
CA THR A 194 8.92 18.73 -9.35
C THR A 194 9.40 18.48 -10.78
N PRO A 195 8.54 18.63 -11.80
CA PRO A 195 8.93 18.47 -13.20
C PRO A 195 9.85 19.60 -13.72
N LEU A 196 10.38 20.44 -12.84
CA LEU A 196 11.16 21.63 -13.18
C LEU A 196 12.61 21.30 -13.57
N LEU A 197 13.14 20.16 -13.12
CA LEU A 197 14.53 19.76 -13.33
C LEU A 197 14.64 18.45 -14.10
N THR A 198 15.68 18.35 -14.94
CA THR A 198 16.06 17.09 -15.58
C THR A 198 16.83 16.18 -14.62
N ALA A 199 16.95 14.89 -14.95
CA ALA A 199 17.70 13.92 -14.13
C ALA A 199 19.18 14.31 -13.92
N HIS A 200 19.80 14.92 -14.93
CA HIS A 200 21.18 15.42 -14.84
C HIS A 200 21.29 16.65 -13.92
N GLU A 201 20.29 17.53 -13.96
CA GLU A 201 20.22 18.72 -13.10
C GLU A 201 19.95 18.36 -11.64
N HIS A 202 19.23 17.26 -11.42
CA HIS A 202 19.04 16.69 -10.09
C HIS A 202 20.36 16.23 -9.47
N GLU A 203 21.16 15.48 -10.22
CA GLU A 203 22.49 15.03 -9.79
C GLU A 203 23.41 16.21 -9.46
N LEU A 204 23.41 17.24 -10.32
CA LEU A 204 24.14 18.48 -10.08
C LEU A 204 23.67 19.22 -8.82
N LEU A 205 22.35 19.31 -8.58
CA LEU A 205 21.78 19.96 -7.41
C LEU A 205 22.20 19.26 -6.11
N VAL A 206 22.18 17.93 -6.07
CA VAL A 206 22.63 17.15 -4.92
C VAL A 206 24.10 17.43 -4.59
N LEU A 207 24.96 17.49 -5.61
CA LEU A 207 26.38 17.79 -5.43
C LEU A 207 26.60 19.23 -4.91
N LEU A 208 25.87 20.21 -5.42
CA LEU A 208 25.91 21.59 -4.94
C LEU A 208 25.50 21.71 -3.46
N LEU A 209 24.44 21.01 -3.07
CA LEU A 209 23.90 21.04 -1.71
C LEU A 209 24.79 20.30 -0.71
N SER A 210 25.60 19.35 -1.18
CA SER A 210 26.63 18.68 -0.37
C SER A 210 27.87 19.55 -0.07
N GLY A 211 27.86 20.83 -0.49
CA GLY A 211 28.92 21.80 -0.21
C GLY A 211 30.16 21.65 -1.10
N ARG A 212 30.06 20.89 -2.19
CA ARG A 212 31.15 20.73 -3.17
C ARG A 212 31.38 22.01 -3.97
N THR A 213 32.63 22.28 -4.34
CA THR A 213 32.94 23.43 -5.20
C THR A 213 32.55 23.14 -6.65
N THR A 214 32.30 24.17 -7.45
CA THR A 214 31.98 24.00 -8.88
C THR A 214 33.09 23.31 -9.67
N LEU A 215 34.34 23.40 -9.19
CA LEU A 215 35.49 22.71 -9.75
C LEU A 215 35.44 21.20 -9.44
N ASP A 216 35.14 20.83 -8.20
CA ASP A 216 35.02 19.41 -7.80
C ASP A 216 33.87 18.73 -8.56
N ILE A 217 32.75 19.42 -8.68
CA ILE A 217 31.57 18.93 -9.41
C ILE A 217 31.88 18.76 -10.90
N ALA A 218 32.61 19.72 -11.50
CA ALA A 218 33.04 19.62 -12.90
C ALA A 218 33.94 18.40 -13.14
N ALA A 219 34.86 18.12 -12.21
CA ALA A 219 35.72 16.95 -12.27
C ALA A 219 34.92 15.63 -12.13
N GLU A 220 33.97 15.59 -11.19
CA GLU A 220 33.13 14.42 -10.89
C GLU A 220 32.15 14.10 -12.02
N LEU A 221 31.52 15.11 -12.62
CA LEU A 221 30.58 14.96 -13.74
C LEU A 221 31.25 14.94 -15.12
N HIS A 222 32.59 15.00 -15.17
CA HIS A 222 33.38 15.06 -16.42
C HIS A 222 32.95 16.18 -17.39
N VAL A 223 32.61 17.36 -16.85
CA VAL A 223 32.23 18.56 -17.62
C VAL A 223 33.14 19.73 -17.30
N SER A 224 33.03 20.84 -18.05
CA SER A 224 33.77 22.06 -17.73
C SER A 224 33.13 22.82 -16.56
N GLU A 225 33.94 23.56 -15.79
CA GLU A 225 33.43 24.45 -14.73
C GLU A 225 32.42 25.49 -15.27
N ARG A 226 32.65 25.94 -16.52
CA ARG A 226 31.72 26.83 -17.24
C ARG A 226 30.35 26.19 -17.43
N THR A 227 30.30 24.89 -17.76
CA THR A 227 29.08 24.12 -17.95
C THR A 227 28.29 24.01 -16.63
N VAL A 228 28.98 23.70 -15.53
CA VAL A 228 28.39 23.64 -14.18
C VAL A 228 27.75 24.98 -13.80
N ARG A 229 28.45 26.09 -14.05
CA ARG A 229 27.95 27.44 -13.77
C ARG A 229 26.71 27.79 -14.60
N ALA A 230 26.73 27.48 -15.90
CA ALA A 230 25.60 27.73 -16.79
C ALA A 230 24.35 26.93 -16.39
N HIS A 231 24.51 25.65 -16.02
CA HIS A 231 23.39 24.85 -15.51
C HIS A 231 22.85 25.40 -14.19
N ARG A 232 23.72 25.80 -13.27
CA ARG A 232 23.32 26.46 -12.01
C ARG A 232 22.47 27.70 -12.27
N GLU A 233 22.91 28.59 -13.16
CA GLU A 233 22.17 29.81 -13.52
C GLU A 233 20.81 29.50 -14.15
N SER A 234 20.75 28.54 -15.07
CA SER A 234 19.51 28.08 -15.71
C SER A 234 18.52 27.47 -14.71
N MET A 235 19.00 26.64 -13.78
CA MET A 235 18.16 26.06 -12.72
C MET A 235 17.58 27.16 -11.82
N VAL A 236 18.40 28.11 -11.36
CA VAL A 236 17.94 29.24 -10.53
C VAL A 236 16.93 30.11 -11.28
N GLY A 237 17.13 30.34 -12.59
CA GLY A 237 16.19 31.07 -13.44
C GLY A 237 14.81 30.42 -13.46
N ARG A 238 14.75 29.12 -13.82
CA ARG A 238 13.49 28.35 -13.83
C ARG A 238 12.81 28.27 -12.47
N MET A 239 13.59 28.10 -11.39
CA MET A 239 13.03 28.07 -10.03
C MET A 239 12.39 29.41 -9.65
N ARG A 240 13.00 30.54 -10.03
CA ARG A 240 12.43 31.87 -9.78
C ARG A 240 11.15 32.09 -10.58
N GLU A 241 11.12 31.67 -11.84
CA GLU A 241 9.93 31.75 -12.70
C GLU A 241 8.78 30.91 -12.12
N ALA A 242 9.08 29.69 -11.63
CA ALA A 242 8.08 28.80 -11.03
C ALA A 242 7.52 29.32 -9.70
N ILE A 243 8.31 30.06 -8.90
CA ILE A 243 7.85 30.67 -7.63
C ILE A 243 7.02 31.94 -7.90
N ALA A 244 7.25 32.61 -9.02
CA ALA A 244 6.55 33.85 -9.40
C ALA A 244 5.22 33.60 -10.14
N ALA A 245 4.92 32.34 -10.51
CA ALA A 245 3.70 31.91 -11.19
C ALA A 245 2.65 31.37 -10.20
#